data_AF-A0A8X6TLU3-F1
#
_entry.id   AF-A0A8X6TLU3-F1
#
_cell.length_a   1.000
_cell.length_b   1.000
_cell.length_c   1.000
_cell.angle_alpha   90.00
_cell.angle_beta   90.00
_cell.angle_gamma   90.00
#
_symmetry.space_group_name_H-M   'P 1'
#
loop_
_entity.id
_entity.type
_entity.pdbx_description
1 polymer ?
#
loop_
_entity_poly.entity_id
_entity_poly.type
_entity_poly.pdbx_seq_one_letter_code
_entity_poly.pdbx_strand_id
1 'polypeptide(L)' 'VIGLMLGLVFYKQETDEKGIMNINGALFLILMNSCFGNMFSVINAFTIEQPIFLREHWNGMYRTDIYFLCKTIAEAPV' A
#
# COMPACT_ATOMS: atom_id res chain seq x y z
N VAL A 1 -5.06 -11.52 -7.08
CA VAL A 1 -6.12 -12.41 -6.55
C VAL A 1 -7.33 -11.63 -6.03
N ILE A 2 -7.15 -10.69 -5.08
CA ILE A 2 -8.26 -9.88 -4.52
C ILE A 2 -9.00 -9.09 -5.61
N GLY A 3 -8.29 -8.41 -6.52
CA GLY A 3 -8.92 -7.69 -7.64
C GLY A 3 -9.73 -8.60 -8.59
N LEU A 4 -9.37 -9.88 -8.70
CA LEU A 4 -10.09 -10.86 -9.52
C LEU A 4 -11.37 -11.31 -8.82
N MET A 5 -11.33 -11.51 -7.50
CA MET A 5 -12.54 -11.78 -6.71
C MET A 5 -13.52 -10.61 -6.74
N LEU A 6 -13.04 -9.38 -6.58
CA LEU A 6 -13.88 -8.19 -6.66
C LEU A 6 -14.46 -7.97 -8.06
N GLY A 7 -13.67 -8.24 -9.11
CA GLY A 7 -14.14 -8.20 -10.49
C GLY A 7 -15.24 -9.21 -10.79
N LEU A 8 -15.22 -10.38 -10.15
CA LEU A 8 -16.29 -11.39 -10.27
C LEU A 8 -17.57 -10.97 -9.51
N VAL A 9 -17.45 -10.29 -8.37
CA VAL A 9 -18.60 -9.84 -7.56
C VAL A 9 -19.40 -8.74 -8.27
N PHE A 10 -18.72 -7.82 -8.96
CA PHE A 10 -19.35 -6.72 -9.70
C PHE A 10 -19.50 -7.02 -11.20
N TYR A 11 -19.43 -8.30 -11.60
CA TYR A 11 -19.51 -8.70 -12.99
C TYR A 11 -20.91 -8.48 -13.57
N LYS A 12 -21.00 -7.82 -14.74
CA LYS A 12 -22.24 -7.46 -15.44
C LYS A 12 -23.22 -6.57 -14.65
N GLN A 13 -22.73 -5.51 -14.01
CA GLN A 13 -23.60 -4.50 -13.43
C GLN A 13 -24.33 -3.70 -14.53
N GLU A 14 -25.66 -3.58 -14.44
CA GLU A 14 -26.46 -2.72 -15.32
C GLU A 14 -26.30 -1.25 -14.95
N THR A 15 -26.32 -0.35 -15.94
CA THR A 15 -26.24 1.11 -15.76
C THR A 15 -27.61 1.71 -15.40
N ASP A 16 -28.20 1.23 -14.32
CA ASP A 16 -29.35 1.87 -13.67
C ASP A 16 -28.87 2.81 -12.55
N GLU A 17 -29.77 3.59 -11.94
CA GLU A 17 -29.45 4.51 -10.84
C GLU A 17 -28.80 3.77 -9.65
N LYS A 18 -29.28 2.55 -9.35
CA LYS A 18 -28.65 1.62 -8.38
C LYS A 18 -27.32 1.05 -8.89
N GLY A 19 -27.18 0.92 -10.19
CA GLY A 19 -25.97 0.47 -10.88
C GLY A 19 -24.79 1.41 -10.67
N ILE A 20 -25.02 2.71 -10.83
CA ILE A 20 -24.01 3.76 -10.64
C ILE A 20 -23.49 3.75 -9.19
N MET A 21 -24.39 3.62 -8.21
CA MET A 21 -24.00 3.51 -6.80
C MET A 21 -23.12 2.28 -6.54
N ASN A 22 -23.47 1.13 -7.15
CA ASN A 22 -22.71 -0.11 -6.97
C ASN A 22 -21.31 -0.04 -7.61
N ILE A 23 -21.18 0.61 -8.78
CA ILE A 23 -19.89 0.86 -9.43
C ILE A 23 -18.99 1.75 -8.56
N ASN A 24 -19.56 2.80 -7.96
CA ASN A 24 -18.80 3.66 -7.06
C ASN A 24 -18.31 2.88 -5.82
N GLY A 25 -19.17 2.03 -5.25
CA GLY A 25 -18.78 1.13 -4.16
C GLY A 25 -17.68 0.14 -4.55
N ALA A 26 -17.74 -0.41 -5.76
CA ALA A 26 -16.70 -1.29 -6.29
C ALA A 26 -15.35 -0.59 -6.44
N LEU A 27 -15.34 0.63 -7.00
CA LEU A 27 -14.14 1.44 -7.16
C LEU A 27 -13.51 1.78 -5.79
N PHE A 28 -14.33 2.21 -4.84
CA PHE A 28 -13.88 2.48 -3.47
C PHE A 28 -13.22 1.24 -2.85
N LEU A 29 -13.86 0.08 -2.98
CA LEU A 29 -13.39 -1.15 -2.35
C LEU A 29 -12.11 -1.68 -3.00
N ILE A 30 -11.96 -1.54 -4.32
CA ILE A 30 -10.72 -1.88 -5.04
C ILE A 30 -9.58 -0.95 -4.63
N LEU A 31 -9.82 0.36 -4.60
CA LEU A 31 -8.82 1.35 -4.17
C LEU A 31 -8.39 1.11 -2.73
N MET A 32 -9.33 0.88 -1.82
CA MET A 32 -9.06 0.62 -0.41
C MET A 32 -8.21 -0.65 -0.22
N ASN A 33 -8.58 -1.75 -0.87
CA ASN A 33 -7.79 -3.00 -0.80
C ASN A 33 -6.39 -2.82 -1.39
N SER A 34 -6.25 -2.05 -2.47
CA SER A 34 -4.95 -1.78 -3.10
C SER A 34 -4.06 -0.92 -2.18
N CYS A 35 -4.59 0.13 -1.58
CA CYS A 35 -3.85 0.96 -0.63
C CYS A 35 -3.39 0.17 0.59
N PHE A 36 -4.29 -0.60 1.22
CA PHE A 36 -3.92 -1.40 2.39
C PHE A 36 -2.91 -2.51 2.07
N GLY A 37 -3.02 -3.15 0.91
CA GLY A 37 -2.04 -4.14 0.47
C GLY A 37 -0.61 -3.57 0.36
N ASN A 38 -0.48 -2.40 -0.27
CA ASN A 38 0.81 -1.71 -0.38
C ASN A 38 1.33 -1.25 1.00
N MET A 39 0.47 -0.66 1.83
CA MET A 39 0.85 -0.19 3.16
C MET A 39 1.35 -1.33 4.06
N PHE A 40 0.67 -2.48 4.03
CA PHE A 40 1.07 -3.63 4.85
C PHE A 40 2.43 -4.20 4.45
N SER A 41 2.76 -4.17 3.15
CA SER A 41 4.08 -4.56 2.65
C SER A 41 5.18 -3.69 3.24
N VAL A 42 5.01 -2.36 3.20
CA VAL A 42 5.99 -1.39 3.71
C VAL A 42 6.13 -1.51 5.23
N ILE A 43 5.02 -1.60 5.96
CA ILE A 43 5.05 -1.71 7.44
C ILE A 43 5.84 -2.93 7.89
N ASN A 44 5.63 -4.10 7.24
CA ASN A 44 6.34 -5.31 7.63
C ASN A 44 7.86 -5.19 7.38
N ALA A 45 8.26 -4.68 6.21
CA ALA A 45 9.67 -4.48 5.91
C ALA A 45 10.32 -3.47 6.88
N PHE A 46 9.65 -2.35 7.14
CA PHE A 46 10.16 -1.31 8.03
C PHE A 46 10.30 -1.79 9.47
N THR A 47 9.30 -2.53 9.99
CA THR A 47 9.33 -3.02 11.40
C THR A 47 10.47 -4.01 11.64
N ILE A 48 10.84 -4.80 10.63
CA ILE A 48 11.97 -5.74 10.70
C ILE A 48 13.31 -4.97 10.76
N GLU A 49 13.44 -3.88 10.00
CA GLU A 49 14.68 -3.09 9.93
C GLU A 49 14.81 -2.04 11.04
N GLN A 50 13.69 -1.64 11.65
CA GLN A 50 13.64 -0.62 12.72
C GLN A 50 14.66 -0.81 13.86
N PRO A 51 14.84 -2.00 14.46
CA PRO A 51 15.81 -2.17 15.56
C PRO A 51 17.26 -1.98 15.09
N ILE A 52 17.56 -2.36 13.85
CA ILE A 52 18.89 -2.17 13.25
C ILE A 52 19.11 -0.67 13.05
N PHE A 53 18.16 0.02 12.42
CA PHE A 53 18.20 1.46 12.21
C PHE A 53 18.42 2.25 13.51
N LEU A 54 17.71 1.92 14.59
CA LEU A 54 17.91 2.59 15.90
C LEU A 54 19.35 2.42 16.40
N ARG A 55 19.91 1.22 16.31
CA ARG A 55 21.29 0.96 16.75
C ARG A 55 22.31 1.74 15.90
N GLU A 56 22.10 1.80 14.60
CA GLU A 56 23.01 2.49 13.67
C GLU A 56 22.94 4.01 13.79
N HIS A 57 21.75 4.54 14.03
CA HIS A 57 21.54 5.95 14.32
C HIS A 57 22.19 6.37 15.65
N TRP A 58 22.03 5.57 16.71
CA TRP A 58 22.61 5.87 18.03
C TRP A 58 24.14 5.75 18.03
N ASN A 59 24.70 4.90 17.18
CA ASN A 59 26.15 4.82 16.94
C ASN A 59 26.67 5.97 16.06
N GLY A 60 25.82 6.89 15.61
CA GLY A 60 26.21 8.07 14.84
C GLY A 60 26.59 7.78 13.39
N MET A 61 26.19 6.64 12.82
CA MET A 61 26.59 6.28 11.45
C MET A 61 25.87 7.12 10.38
N TYR A 62 24.60 7.46 10.59
CA TYR A 62 23.84 8.33 9.69
C TYR A 62 22.62 8.98 10.38
N ARG A 63 22.15 10.08 9.79
CA ARG A 63 20.96 10.81 10.25
C ARG A 63 19.68 10.11 9.78
N THR A 64 18.62 10.24 10.58
CA THR A 64 17.26 9.78 10.29
C THR A 64 16.77 10.21 8.90
N ASP A 65 17.06 11.45 8.53
CA ASP A 65 16.56 12.09 7.31
C ASP A 65 17.17 11.44 6.05
N ILE A 66 18.46 11.11 6.12
CA ILE A 66 19.20 10.48 5.02
C ILE A 66 18.70 9.04 4.82
N TYR A 67 18.48 8.31 5.91
CA TYR A 67 17.91 6.96 5.86
C TYR A 67 16.53 6.95 5.19
N PHE A 68 15.65 7.88 5.57
CA PHE A 68 14.31 7.98 4.99
C PHE A 68 14.37 8.22 3.48
N LEU A 69 15.15 9.20 3.02
CA LEU A 69 15.27 9.51 1.59
C LEU A 69 15.87 8.34 0.80
N CYS A 70 16.95 7.74 1.29
CA CYS A 70 17.59 6.60 0.63
C CYS A 70 16.63 5.39 0.55
N LYS A 71 15.88 5.10 1.62
CA LYS A 71 14.91 4.01 1.63
C LYS A 71 13.77 4.26 0.65
N THR A 72 13.19 5.47 0.64
CA THR A 72 12.12 5.82 -0.31
C THR A 72 12.57 5.73 -1.77
N ILE A 73 13.80 6.15 -2.08
CA ILE A 73 14.35 6.04 -3.44
C ILE A 73 14.63 4.57 -3.80
N ALA A 74 15.11 3.76 -2.86
CA ALA A 74 15.37 2.34 -3.10
C ALA A 74 14.09 1.50 -3.28
N GLU A 75 12.98 1.90 -2.65
CA GLU A 75 11.67 1.28 -2.81
C GLU A 75 10.88 1.81 -4.02
N ALA A 76 11.30 2.94 -4.60
CA ALA A 76 10.72 3.44 -5.82
C ALA A 76 10.99 2.45 -6.97
N PRO A 77 9.99 2.12 -7.80
CA PRO A 77 10.20 1.27 -8.96
C PRO A 77 11.17 1.95 -9.92
N VAL A 78 12.16 1.19 -10.40
CA VAL A 78 13.07 1.58 -11.50
C VAL A 78 12.37 1.54 -12.85
#